data_AF-A0A151MSY3-F1
#
_entry.id   AF-A0A151MSY3-F1
#
_cell.length_a   1.000
_cell.length_b   1.000
_cell.length_c   1.000
_cell.angle_alpha   90.00
_cell.angle_beta   90.00
_cell.angle_gamma   90.00
#
_symmetry.space_group_name_H-M   'P 1'
#
loop_
_entity.id
_entity.type
_entity.pdbx_description
1 polymer ?
#
loop_
_entity_poly.entity_id
_entity_poly.type
_entity_poly.pdbx_seq_one_letter_code
_entity_poly.pdbx_strand_id
1 'polypeptide(L)'
;MSKSCWSTLNWLISHSIVHSTLFIAAEWEHMVIIQGFFLTVSPEAVLKVASQASADNKIFSLNLSAPFISQFYKEPMMKVMPYVDILFGNETEAATFAREQGFETEDIKEIARKTQALPKVNPKRQRIVVFTQGKDDTIMATENEVTSFPVLVSDQSEIVDTNGAGDAFVGGFLSQLVYDRPLTECIRAAHYAASVIIKRSGCTFPEKPDFH
;
A
#
# COMPACT_ATOMS: atom_id res chain seq x y z
N MET A 1 -1.66 14.28 14.36
CA MET A 1 -1.54 12.85 14.76
C MET A 1 -1.64 12.73 16.29
N SER A 2 -2.52 11.90 16.85
CA SER A 2 -2.56 11.66 18.31
C SER A 2 -1.33 10.85 18.77
N LYS A 3 -0.96 10.94 20.05
CA LYS A 3 0.12 10.11 20.64
C LYS A 3 -0.08 8.61 20.37
N SER A 4 -1.33 8.13 20.31
CA SER A 4 -1.66 6.72 20.01
C SER A 4 -1.33 6.34 18.56
N CYS A 5 -1.67 7.19 17.61
CA CYS A 5 -1.45 6.96 16.18
C CYS A 5 0.07 6.91 15.86
N TRP A 6 0.87 7.72 16.55
CA TRP A 6 2.32 7.65 16.42
C TRP A 6 2.95 6.46 17.10
N SER A 7 2.50 6.10 18.31
CA SER A 7 2.98 4.86 18.92
C SER A 7 2.65 3.66 18.03
N THR A 8 1.53 3.69 17.31
CA THR A 8 1.19 2.68 16.29
C THR A 8 2.15 2.74 15.10
N LEU A 9 2.48 3.91 14.54
CA LEU A 9 3.47 4.02 13.44
C LEU A 9 4.90 3.64 13.87
N ASN A 10 5.37 4.13 15.02
CA ASN A 10 6.66 3.75 15.58
C ASN A 10 6.67 2.28 16.02
N TRP A 11 5.56 1.69 16.45
CA TRP A 11 5.46 0.24 16.70
C TRP A 11 5.50 -0.54 15.38
N LEU A 12 4.70 -0.14 14.39
CA LEU A 12 4.68 -0.67 13.01
C LEU A 12 6.10 -0.73 12.42
N ILE A 13 6.92 0.28 12.72
CA ILE A 13 8.24 0.43 12.11
C ILE A 13 9.39 -0.03 13.04
N SER A 14 9.29 0.08 14.36
CA SER A 14 10.31 -0.49 15.26
C SER A 14 10.27 -2.02 15.26
N HIS A 15 9.08 -2.63 15.20
CA HIS A 15 8.96 -4.08 14.98
C HIS A 15 9.30 -4.45 13.54
N SER A 16 9.49 -3.47 12.65
CA SER A 16 9.89 -3.68 11.25
C SER A 16 11.38 -3.90 11.01
N ILE A 17 12.22 -3.37 11.90
CA ILE A 17 13.68 -3.32 11.70
C ILE A 17 14.42 -4.36 12.55
N VAL A 18 13.81 -4.82 13.65
CA VAL A 18 14.54 -5.62 14.67
C VAL A 18 14.57 -7.12 14.35
N HIS A 19 13.73 -7.62 13.44
CA HIS A 19 13.82 -8.99 12.95
C HIS A 19 14.09 -8.98 11.46
N SER A 20 15.23 -9.54 11.06
CA SER A 20 15.72 -9.76 9.69
C SER A 20 14.86 -10.74 8.89
N THR A 21 13.55 -10.68 9.04
CA THR A 21 12.56 -11.54 8.37
C THR A 21 11.32 -10.70 8.09
N LEU A 22 11.34 -10.06 6.92
CA LEU A 22 10.23 -9.84 6.00
C LEU A 22 8.84 -9.53 6.63
N PHE A 23 8.27 -8.34 6.40
CA PHE A 23 6.83 -8.09 6.61
C PHE A 23 6.03 -9.08 5.77
N ILE A 24 5.55 -10.13 6.42
CA ILE A 24 4.77 -11.17 5.76
C ILE A 24 3.26 -10.88 5.90
N ALA A 25 2.83 -10.38 7.06
CA ALA A 25 1.45 -9.92 7.30
C ALA A 25 1.38 -9.08 8.59
N ALA A 26 0.51 -8.07 8.63
CA ALA A 26 0.10 -7.42 9.87
C ALA A 26 -1.44 -7.49 10.01
N GLU A 27 -1.93 -8.01 11.13
CA GLU A 27 -3.35 -8.08 11.46
C GLU A 27 -3.68 -7.14 12.62
N TRP A 28 -4.66 -6.27 12.38
CA TRP A 28 -5.35 -5.44 13.35
C TRP A 28 -6.77 -5.97 13.52
N GLU A 29 -7.47 -5.52 14.56
CA GLU A 29 -8.85 -5.95 14.83
C GLU A 29 -9.76 -5.85 13.58
N HIS A 30 -9.54 -4.84 12.74
CA HIS A 30 -10.38 -4.56 11.57
C HIS A 30 -9.66 -4.59 10.22
N MET A 31 -8.37 -4.94 10.16
CA MET A 31 -7.58 -4.81 8.93
C MET A 31 -6.41 -5.78 8.86
N VAL A 32 -6.12 -6.30 7.67
CA VAL A 32 -4.94 -7.09 7.36
C VAL A 32 -4.22 -6.48 6.17
N ILE A 33 -2.88 -6.40 6.23
CA ILE A 33 -2.04 -6.11 5.07
C ILE A 33 -1.02 -7.22 4.84
N ILE A 34 -0.83 -7.59 3.57
CA ILE A 34 0.18 -8.56 3.11
C ILE A 34 1.01 -7.94 1.98
N GLN A 35 2.33 -8.15 2.03
CA GLN A 35 3.21 -7.82 0.91
C GLN A 35 3.11 -8.91 -0.17
N GLY A 36 3.10 -8.54 -1.45
CA GLY A 36 3.03 -9.46 -2.58
C GLY A 36 4.15 -10.50 -2.58
N PHE A 37 5.32 -10.20 -1.97
CA PHE A 37 6.39 -11.17 -1.74
C PHE A 37 5.91 -12.45 -1.06
N PHE A 38 4.91 -12.39 -0.17
CA PHE A 38 4.44 -13.58 0.54
C PHE A 38 3.66 -14.56 -0.34
N LEU A 39 3.19 -14.13 -1.52
CA LEU A 39 2.63 -15.01 -2.55
C LEU A 39 3.66 -16.02 -3.08
N THR A 40 4.96 -15.72 -2.94
CA THR A 40 6.05 -16.63 -3.32
C THR A 40 6.31 -17.72 -2.28
N VAL A 41 5.82 -17.53 -1.05
CA VAL A 41 6.09 -18.41 0.09
C VAL A 41 4.87 -19.26 0.40
N SER A 42 3.69 -18.65 0.54
CA SER A 42 2.47 -19.36 0.92
C SER A 42 1.21 -18.69 0.35
N PRO A 43 0.94 -18.85 -0.95
CA PRO A 43 -0.27 -18.28 -1.57
C PRO A 43 -1.56 -18.82 -0.96
N GLU A 44 -1.55 -20.06 -0.45
CA GLU A 44 -2.68 -20.67 0.26
C GLU A 44 -3.00 -19.95 1.58
N ALA A 45 -1.97 -19.55 2.33
CA ALA A 45 -2.16 -18.78 3.56
C ALA A 45 -2.71 -17.39 3.25
N VAL A 46 -2.19 -16.71 2.22
CA VAL A 46 -2.71 -15.41 1.77
C VAL A 46 -4.20 -15.53 1.41
N LEU A 47 -4.57 -16.53 0.61
CA LEU A 47 -5.95 -16.75 0.20
C LEU A 47 -6.86 -17.05 1.40
N LYS A 48 -6.40 -17.85 2.36
CA LYS A 48 -7.16 -18.16 3.58
C LYS A 48 -7.41 -16.88 4.41
N VAL A 49 -6.39 -16.07 4.60
CA VAL A 49 -6.50 -14.81 5.36
C VAL A 49 -7.39 -13.81 4.62
N ALA A 50 -7.24 -13.67 3.30
CA ALA A 50 -8.04 -12.75 2.49
C ALA A 50 -9.53 -13.13 2.46
N SER A 51 -9.82 -14.42 2.32
CA SER A 51 -11.21 -14.92 2.35
C SER A 51 -11.86 -14.77 3.73
N GLN A 52 -11.11 -15.01 4.81
CA GLN A 52 -11.59 -14.77 6.17
C GLN A 52 -11.85 -13.28 6.44
N ALA A 53 -10.91 -12.41 6.07
CA ALA A 53 -11.07 -10.96 6.21
C ALA A 53 -12.32 -10.46 5.47
N SER A 54 -12.56 -10.96 4.26
CA SER A 54 -13.77 -10.67 3.49
C SER A 54 -15.05 -11.15 4.19
N ALA A 55 -15.05 -12.36 4.76
CA ALA A 55 -16.20 -12.92 5.48
C ALA A 55 -16.55 -12.10 6.73
N ASP A 56 -15.52 -11.63 7.44
CA ASP A 56 -15.66 -10.80 8.65
C ASP A 56 -15.85 -9.31 8.35
N ASN A 57 -15.90 -8.93 7.07
CA ASN A 57 -15.94 -7.55 6.60
C ASN A 57 -14.78 -6.68 7.14
N LYS A 58 -13.63 -7.28 7.41
CA LYS A 58 -12.36 -6.58 7.68
C LYS A 58 -11.77 -6.07 6.36
N ILE A 59 -10.91 -5.06 6.45
CA ILE A 59 -10.16 -4.54 5.30
C ILE A 59 -9.02 -5.51 4.99
N PHE A 60 -8.93 -6.01 3.76
CA PHE A 60 -7.76 -6.75 3.28
C PHE A 60 -6.98 -5.93 2.25
N SER A 61 -5.71 -5.66 2.57
CA SER A 61 -4.78 -4.89 1.74
C SER A 61 -3.67 -5.77 1.18
N LEU A 62 -3.29 -5.51 -0.06
CA LEU A 62 -2.18 -6.19 -0.73
C LEU A 62 -1.24 -5.15 -1.38
N ASN A 63 0.06 -5.37 -1.34
CA ASN A 63 1.04 -4.61 -2.10
C ASN A 63 1.53 -5.44 -3.32
N LEU A 64 1.66 -4.84 -4.50
CA LEU A 64 2.23 -5.50 -5.68
C LEU A 64 3.70 -5.90 -5.46
N SER A 65 4.42 -5.13 -4.64
CA SER A 65 5.76 -5.36 -4.10
C SER A 65 6.93 -5.41 -5.09
N ALA A 66 6.77 -6.03 -6.25
CA ALA A 66 7.78 -6.03 -7.32
C ALA A 66 7.20 -6.50 -8.67
N PRO A 67 7.78 -6.06 -9.80
CA PRO A 67 7.37 -6.50 -11.14
C PRO A 67 7.32 -8.03 -11.30
N PHE A 68 8.29 -8.74 -10.72
CA PHE A 68 8.39 -10.20 -10.87
C PHE A 68 7.21 -10.94 -10.22
N ILE A 69 6.52 -10.35 -9.23
CA ILE A 69 5.31 -10.95 -8.65
C ILE A 69 4.20 -10.98 -9.69
N SER A 70 4.01 -9.88 -10.43
CA SER A 70 3.03 -9.82 -11.52
C SER A 70 3.40 -10.75 -12.69
N GLN A 71 4.68 -10.93 -12.97
CA GLN A 71 5.16 -11.77 -14.08
C GLN A 71 5.06 -13.28 -13.77
N PHE A 72 5.53 -13.71 -12.60
CA PHE A 72 5.70 -15.13 -12.29
C PHE A 72 4.67 -15.66 -11.29
N TYR A 73 4.00 -14.79 -10.55
CA TYR A 73 3.00 -15.12 -9.53
C TYR A 73 1.63 -14.51 -9.84
N LYS A 74 1.36 -14.25 -11.13
CA LYS A 74 0.05 -13.78 -11.62
C LYS A 74 -1.10 -14.65 -11.16
N GLU A 75 -0.99 -15.97 -11.32
CA GLU A 75 -2.07 -16.89 -10.97
C GLU A 75 -2.47 -16.81 -9.48
N PRO A 76 -1.55 -16.96 -8.50
CA PRO A 76 -1.91 -16.80 -7.10
C PRO A 76 -2.36 -15.36 -6.76
N MET A 77 -1.73 -14.32 -7.33
CA MET A 77 -2.17 -12.93 -7.13
C MET A 77 -3.63 -12.74 -7.56
N MET A 78 -4.01 -13.25 -8.73
CA MET A 78 -5.36 -13.09 -9.26
C MET A 78 -6.40 -13.97 -8.56
N LYS A 79 -6.00 -15.05 -7.87
CA LYS A 79 -6.88 -15.79 -6.94
C LYS A 79 -7.21 -14.98 -5.69
N VAL A 80 -6.26 -14.14 -5.23
CA VAL A 80 -6.43 -13.29 -4.03
C VAL A 80 -7.11 -11.95 -4.38
N MET A 81 -6.89 -11.43 -5.59
CA MET A 81 -7.39 -10.12 -6.03
C MET A 81 -8.88 -9.85 -5.75
N PRO A 82 -9.81 -10.81 -5.88
CA PRO A 82 -11.23 -10.58 -5.58
C PRO A 82 -11.53 -10.20 -4.12
N TYR A 83 -10.60 -10.49 -3.21
CA TYR A 83 -10.71 -10.18 -1.78
C TYR A 83 -10.01 -8.87 -1.40
N VAL A 84 -9.24 -8.27 -2.32
CA VAL A 84 -8.45 -7.06 -2.05
C VAL A 84 -9.35 -5.83 -2.01
N ASP A 85 -9.42 -5.20 -0.84
CA ASP A 85 -10.07 -3.90 -0.63
C ASP A 85 -9.14 -2.75 -0.98
N ILE A 86 -7.84 -2.85 -0.66
CA ILE A 86 -6.84 -1.83 -0.99
C ILE A 86 -5.63 -2.47 -1.67
N LEU A 87 -5.32 -2.02 -2.88
CA LEU A 87 -4.12 -2.45 -3.60
C LEU A 87 -3.12 -1.29 -3.64
N PHE A 88 -1.91 -1.54 -3.15
CA PHE A 88 -0.78 -0.62 -3.26
C PHE A 88 0.22 -1.11 -4.32
N GLY A 89 0.93 -0.17 -4.93
CA GLY A 89 2.10 -0.43 -5.76
C GLY A 89 2.75 0.86 -6.23
N ASN A 90 3.85 0.75 -6.95
CA ASN A 90 4.46 1.88 -7.68
C ASN A 90 4.17 1.81 -9.18
N GLU A 91 4.63 2.82 -9.93
CA GLU A 91 4.44 2.95 -11.37
C GLU A 91 4.99 1.76 -12.17
N THR A 92 6.14 1.21 -11.75
CA THR A 92 6.80 0.11 -12.47
C THR A 92 6.04 -1.21 -12.25
N GLU A 93 5.60 -1.44 -11.01
CA GLU A 93 4.75 -2.56 -10.64
C GLU A 93 3.39 -2.49 -11.32
N ALA A 94 2.76 -1.31 -11.35
CA ALA A 94 1.47 -1.06 -12.01
C ALA A 94 1.56 -1.29 -13.52
N ALA A 95 2.60 -0.76 -14.18
CA ALA A 95 2.84 -0.99 -15.61
C ALA A 95 3.06 -2.48 -15.93
N THR A 96 3.79 -3.18 -15.07
CA THR A 96 4.00 -4.63 -15.23
C THR A 96 2.69 -5.39 -15.01
N PHE A 97 1.93 -5.06 -13.96
CA PHE A 97 0.63 -5.66 -13.70
C PHE A 97 -0.32 -5.46 -14.89
N ALA A 98 -0.42 -4.24 -15.43
CA ALA A 98 -1.26 -3.92 -16.57
C ALA A 98 -0.92 -4.76 -17.82
N ARG A 99 0.37 -4.91 -18.10
CA ARG A 99 0.87 -5.73 -19.21
C ARG A 99 0.47 -7.19 -19.02
N GLU A 100 0.71 -7.74 -17.84
CA GLU A 100 0.39 -9.13 -17.53
C GLU A 100 -1.12 -9.37 -17.51
N GLN A 101 -1.94 -8.39 -17.15
CA GLN A 101 -3.41 -8.48 -17.23
C GLN A 101 -3.97 -8.20 -18.63
N GLY A 102 -3.17 -7.75 -19.59
CA GLY A 102 -3.64 -7.41 -20.94
C GLY A 102 -4.54 -6.16 -20.95
N PHE A 103 -4.23 -5.14 -20.15
CA PHE A 103 -5.03 -3.92 -20.08
C PHE A 103 -4.88 -2.98 -21.28
N GLU A 104 -3.87 -3.21 -22.13
CA GLU A 104 -3.59 -2.46 -23.36
C GLU A 104 -3.44 -0.94 -23.13
N THR A 105 -2.80 -0.55 -22.03
CA THR A 105 -2.53 0.86 -21.69
C THR A 105 -1.28 1.00 -20.82
N GLU A 106 -0.58 2.11 -21.00
CA GLU A 106 0.54 2.55 -20.16
C GLU A 106 0.17 3.76 -19.28
N ASP A 107 -1.05 4.30 -19.44
CA ASP A 107 -1.54 5.42 -18.62
C ASP A 107 -1.86 4.92 -17.21
N ILE A 108 -1.11 5.39 -16.21
CA ILE A 108 -1.26 4.95 -14.82
C ILE A 108 -2.66 5.20 -14.23
N LYS A 109 -3.37 6.25 -14.66
CA LYS A 109 -4.73 6.53 -14.20
C LYS A 109 -5.71 5.51 -14.77
N GLU A 110 -5.52 5.14 -16.04
CA GLU A 110 -6.32 4.09 -16.67
C GLU A 110 -6.00 2.70 -16.11
N ILE A 111 -4.72 2.42 -15.81
CA ILE A 111 -4.32 1.20 -15.11
C ILE A 111 -4.99 1.14 -13.73
N ALA A 112 -4.95 2.22 -12.96
CA ALA A 112 -5.61 2.29 -11.65
C ALA A 112 -7.12 2.07 -11.75
N ARG A 113 -7.79 2.70 -12.73
CA ARG A 113 -9.22 2.51 -13.00
C ARG A 113 -9.57 1.07 -13.34
N LYS A 114 -8.88 0.46 -14.31
CA LYS A 114 -9.10 -0.94 -14.71
C LYS A 114 -8.83 -1.91 -13.56
N THR A 115 -7.80 -1.65 -12.77
CA THR A 115 -7.46 -2.46 -11.58
C THR A 115 -8.54 -2.35 -10.50
N GLN A 116 -9.05 -1.14 -10.27
CA GLN A 116 -10.13 -0.88 -9.32
C GLN A 116 -11.38 -1.69 -9.70
N ALA A 117 -11.72 -1.71 -10.99
CA ALA A 117 -12.89 -2.38 -11.54
C ALA A 117 -12.78 -3.93 -11.67
N LEU A 118 -11.66 -4.54 -11.28
CA LEU A 118 -11.52 -6.00 -11.30
C LEU A 118 -12.62 -6.67 -10.44
N PRO A 119 -12.99 -7.93 -10.70
CA PRO A 119 -14.01 -8.62 -9.90
C PRO A 119 -13.72 -8.56 -8.41
N LYS A 120 -14.75 -8.37 -7.58
CA LYS A 120 -14.63 -8.26 -6.12
C LYS A 120 -15.76 -9.04 -5.44
N VAL A 121 -15.43 -9.81 -4.40
CA VAL A 121 -16.41 -10.71 -3.74
C VAL A 121 -17.21 -10.04 -2.64
N ASN A 122 -16.62 -9.14 -1.87
CA ASN A 122 -17.33 -8.44 -0.79
C ASN A 122 -17.97 -7.16 -1.34
N PRO A 123 -19.32 -7.11 -1.50
CA PRO A 123 -20.00 -5.95 -2.06
C PRO A 123 -20.14 -4.80 -1.04
N LYS A 124 -19.85 -5.02 0.25
CA LYS A 124 -19.95 -3.98 1.29
C LYS A 124 -18.81 -2.97 1.22
N ARG A 125 -17.76 -3.27 0.45
CA ARG A 125 -16.55 -2.45 0.32
C ARG A 125 -16.15 -2.40 -1.13
N GLN A 126 -15.89 -1.21 -1.64
CA GLN A 126 -15.32 -1.03 -2.97
C GLN A 126 -13.80 -1.10 -2.92
N ARG A 127 -13.20 -1.57 -4.02
CA ARG A 127 -11.74 -1.57 -4.13
C ARG A 127 -11.23 -0.13 -4.23
N ILE A 128 -10.13 0.13 -3.53
CA ILE A 128 -9.30 1.32 -3.67
C ILE A 128 -7.95 0.85 -4.24
N VAL A 129 -7.43 1.57 -5.22
CA VAL A 129 -6.10 1.32 -5.79
C VAL A 129 -5.26 2.57 -5.58
N VAL A 130 -4.06 2.42 -5.03
CA VAL A 130 -3.13 3.53 -4.78
C VAL A 130 -1.79 3.22 -5.42
N PHE A 131 -1.40 4.01 -6.41
CA PHE A 131 -0.11 3.90 -7.08
C PHE A 131 0.76 5.13 -6.82
N THR A 132 1.95 4.90 -6.28
CA THR A 132 2.98 5.93 -6.11
C THR A 132 3.80 6.08 -7.39
N GLN A 133 4.43 7.24 -7.57
CA GLN A 133 5.23 7.58 -8.76
C GLN A 133 6.54 8.30 -8.39
N GLY A 134 7.15 7.89 -7.28
CA GLY A 134 8.33 8.58 -6.72
C GLY A 134 8.05 10.05 -6.40
N LYS A 135 8.55 10.95 -7.26
CA LYS A 135 8.37 12.42 -7.12
C LYS A 135 7.09 12.94 -7.78
N ASP A 136 6.50 12.16 -8.70
CA ASP A 136 5.29 12.55 -9.41
C ASP A 136 4.05 12.20 -8.58
N ASP A 137 2.89 12.74 -8.99
CA ASP A 137 1.65 12.62 -8.24
C ASP A 137 1.31 11.16 -7.90
N THR A 138 0.88 10.91 -6.67
CA THR A 138 0.26 9.64 -6.31
C THR A 138 -1.13 9.53 -6.93
N ILE A 139 -1.44 8.40 -7.55
CA ILE A 139 -2.73 8.14 -8.18
C ILE A 139 -3.57 7.27 -7.25
N MET A 140 -4.81 7.69 -6.99
CA MET A 140 -5.78 6.88 -6.26
C MET A 140 -7.02 6.68 -7.14
N ALA A 141 -7.43 5.43 -7.34
CA ALA A 141 -8.70 5.09 -7.97
C ALA A 141 -9.68 4.54 -6.93
N THR A 142 -10.89 5.07 -6.94
CA THR A 142 -12.06 4.58 -6.21
C THR A 142 -13.15 4.18 -7.20
N GLU A 143 -14.31 3.72 -6.73
CA GLU A 143 -15.46 3.41 -7.60
C GLU A 143 -15.90 4.64 -8.43
N ASN A 144 -15.78 5.84 -7.87
CA ASN A 144 -16.35 7.05 -8.47
C ASN A 144 -15.35 7.83 -9.33
N GLU A 145 -14.07 7.82 -8.95
CA GLU A 145 -13.09 8.73 -9.52
C GLU A 145 -11.66 8.20 -9.47
N VAL A 146 -10.81 8.81 -10.30
CA VAL A 146 -9.36 8.67 -10.26
C VAL A 146 -8.76 10.03 -9.96
N THR A 147 -8.13 10.16 -8.80
CA THR A 147 -7.61 11.42 -8.26
C THR A 147 -6.08 11.40 -8.23
N SER A 148 -5.45 12.53 -8.52
CA SER A 148 -4.01 12.74 -8.41
C SER A 148 -3.70 13.56 -7.15
N PHE A 149 -2.68 13.14 -6.40
CA PHE A 149 -2.23 13.79 -5.19
C PHE A 149 -0.76 14.19 -5.34
N PRO A 150 -0.45 15.49 -5.42
CA PRO A 150 0.93 15.96 -5.48
C PRO A 150 1.72 15.50 -4.26
N VAL A 151 2.91 14.96 -4.50
CA VAL A 151 3.83 14.57 -3.42
C VAL A 151 4.34 15.83 -2.73
N LEU A 152 4.55 15.76 -1.41
CA LEU A 152 5.18 16.84 -0.66
C LEU A 152 6.56 17.15 -1.25
N VAL A 153 6.72 18.36 -1.77
CA VAL A 153 7.99 18.81 -2.36
C VAL A 153 9.07 18.73 -1.28
N SER A 154 10.01 17.81 -1.47
CA SER A 154 11.24 17.75 -0.68
C SER A 154 12.37 18.32 -1.52
N ASP A 155 13.21 19.13 -0.89
CA ASP A 155 14.48 19.54 -1.50
C ASP A 155 15.28 18.28 -1.81
N GLN A 156 15.67 18.11 -3.08
CA GLN A 156 16.42 16.93 -3.53
C GLN A 156 17.76 16.78 -2.78
N SER A 157 18.32 17.88 -2.25
CA SER A 157 19.53 17.85 -1.44
C SER A 157 19.35 17.25 -0.04
N GLU A 158 18.11 17.14 0.45
CA GLU A 158 17.79 16.51 1.73
C GLU A 158 17.53 15.00 1.61
N ILE A 159 17.43 14.47 0.38
CA ILE A 159 17.19 13.05 0.15
C ILE A 159 18.49 12.27 0.39
N VAL A 160 18.46 11.38 1.38
CA VAL A 160 19.58 10.54 1.80
C VAL A 160 19.43 9.12 1.25
N ASP A 161 18.24 8.54 1.36
CA ASP A 161 17.97 7.14 0.98
C ASP A 161 16.50 6.97 0.59
N THR A 162 16.20 6.41 -0.58
CA THR A 162 14.81 6.16 -1.00
C THR A 162 14.30 4.78 -0.56
N ASN A 163 15.14 3.95 0.03
CA ASN A 163 14.76 2.63 0.52
C ASN A 163 13.70 2.75 1.62
N GLY A 164 12.65 1.94 1.52
CA GLY A 164 11.55 1.96 2.49
C GLY A 164 10.57 3.12 2.31
N ALA A 165 10.73 4.01 1.32
CA ALA A 165 9.75 5.08 1.04
C ALA A 165 8.35 4.51 0.75
N GLY A 166 8.26 3.42 0.00
CA GLY A 166 6.99 2.73 -0.25
C GLY A 166 6.37 2.13 1.01
N ASP A 167 7.17 1.49 1.87
CA ASP A 167 6.68 0.90 3.12
C ASP A 167 6.25 1.99 4.11
N ALA A 168 7.01 3.09 4.21
CA ALA A 168 6.65 4.26 5.00
C ALA A 168 5.36 4.92 4.50
N PHE A 169 5.19 5.04 3.18
CA PHE A 169 3.97 5.53 2.56
C PHE A 169 2.77 4.68 2.99
N VAL A 170 2.86 3.36 2.83
CA VAL A 170 1.80 2.42 3.23
C VAL A 170 1.53 2.54 4.73
N GLY A 171 2.56 2.55 5.58
CA GLY A 171 2.41 2.73 7.02
C GLY A 171 1.71 4.03 7.40
N GLY A 172 2.07 5.14 6.76
CA GLY A 172 1.43 6.44 6.94
C GLY A 172 -0.05 6.42 6.53
N PHE A 173 -0.37 5.80 5.39
CA PHE A 173 -1.76 5.62 4.93
C PHE A 173 -2.59 4.86 5.97
N LEU A 174 -2.10 3.69 6.37
CA LEU A 174 -2.79 2.82 7.32
C LEU A 174 -2.95 3.47 8.70
N SER A 175 -2.00 4.32 9.12
CA SER A 175 -2.06 5.02 10.41
C SER A 175 -3.30 5.91 10.57
N GLN A 176 -3.84 6.41 9.46
CA GLN A 176 -5.07 7.21 9.46
C GLN A 176 -6.29 6.35 9.16
N LEU A 177 -6.13 5.34 8.29
CA LEU A 177 -7.22 4.44 7.93
C LEU A 177 -7.78 3.67 9.14
N VAL A 178 -6.94 3.24 10.08
CA VAL A 178 -7.39 2.55 11.32
C VAL A 178 -8.29 3.40 12.21
N TYR A 179 -8.34 4.71 11.98
CA TYR A 179 -9.22 5.66 12.69
C TYR A 179 -10.34 6.20 11.79
N ASP A 180 -10.65 5.50 10.69
CA ASP A 180 -11.69 5.85 9.71
C ASP A 180 -11.57 7.30 9.20
N ARG A 181 -10.33 7.79 9.07
CA ARG A 181 -10.08 9.12 8.52
C ARG A 181 -10.38 9.14 7.02
N PRO A 182 -10.72 10.31 6.44
CA PRO A 182 -10.90 10.45 5.00
C PRO A 182 -9.66 9.99 4.21
N LEU A 183 -9.87 9.45 3.01
CA LEU A 183 -8.77 8.97 2.16
C LEU A 183 -7.75 10.06 1.83
N THR A 184 -8.19 11.32 1.73
CA THR A 184 -7.32 12.48 1.55
C THR A 184 -6.33 12.65 2.72
N GLU A 185 -6.79 12.42 3.96
CA GLU A 185 -5.93 12.43 5.15
C GLU A 185 -4.99 11.23 5.19
N CYS A 186 -5.45 10.06 4.72
CA CYS A 186 -4.61 8.88 4.58
C CYS A 186 -3.45 9.13 3.61
N ILE A 187 -3.72 9.70 2.43
CA ILE A 187 -2.67 10.07 1.46
C ILE A 187 -1.74 11.14 2.04
N ARG A 188 -2.27 12.15 2.73
CA ARG A 188 -1.45 13.20 3.35
C ARG A 188 -0.48 12.63 4.38
N ALA A 189 -0.93 11.71 5.23
CA ALA A 189 -0.08 11.01 6.19
C ALA A 189 0.93 10.08 5.51
N ALA A 190 0.54 9.43 4.41
CA ALA A 190 1.41 8.59 3.61
C ALA A 190 2.58 9.40 3.00
N HIS A 191 2.29 10.54 2.38
CA HIS A 191 3.32 11.46 1.87
C HIS A 191 4.20 12.00 2.98
N TYR A 192 3.63 12.37 4.12
CA TYR A 192 4.41 12.81 5.28
C TYR A 192 5.39 11.72 5.72
N ALA A 193 4.92 10.50 5.96
CA ALA A 193 5.76 9.40 6.41
C ALA A 193 6.89 9.08 5.41
N ALA A 194 6.58 9.06 4.11
CA ALA A 194 7.59 8.91 3.07
C ALA A 194 8.60 10.09 3.06
N SER A 195 8.14 11.33 3.19
CA SER A 195 9.03 12.50 3.23
C SER A 195 9.99 12.51 4.43
N VAL A 196 9.58 11.91 5.56
CA VAL A 196 10.43 11.76 6.75
C VAL A 196 11.48 10.66 6.52
N ILE A 197 11.07 9.54 5.93
CA ILE A 197 11.97 8.38 5.76
C ILE A 197 13.09 8.67 4.78
N ILE A 198 12.78 9.38 3.68
CA ILE A 198 13.77 9.63 2.64
C ILE A 198 14.93 10.55 3.06
N LYS A 199 14.76 11.29 4.16
CA LYS A 199 15.77 12.20 4.72
C LYS A 199 16.71 11.53 5.71
N ARG A 200 16.60 10.21 5.86
CA ARG A 200 17.31 9.42 6.87
C ARG A 200 17.93 8.20 6.19
N SER A 201 18.99 7.67 6.77
CA SER A 201 19.57 6.42 6.28
C SER A 201 18.73 5.24 6.78
N GLY A 202 18.30 4.39 5.84
CA GLY A 202 17.41 3.27 6.10
C GLY A 202 16.03 3.68 6.61
N CYS A 203 15.24 2.69 7.05
CA CYS A 203 13.85 2.91 7.46
C CYS A 203 13.72 3.42 8.91
N THR A 204 14.38 4.52 9.30
CA THR A 204 14.33 5.05 10.68
C THR A 204 13.44 6.28 10.86
N PHE A 205 12.75 6.40 12.00
CA PHE A 205 11.85 7.51 12.32
C PHE A 205 12.34 8.35 13.51
N PRO A 206 11.96 9.64 13.60
CA PRO A 206 12.16 10.43 14.82
C PRO A 206 11.32 9.87 15.99
N GLU A 207 11.64 10.28 17.22
CA GLU A 207 10.94 9.78 18.41
C GLU A 207 9.44 10.15 18.42
N LYS A 208 9.09 11.29 17.82
CA LYS A 208 7.72 11.84 17.74
C LYS A 208 7.40 12.32 16.31
N PRO A 209 6.13 12.27 15.85
CA PRO A 209 5.74 12.85 14.58
C PRO A 209 5.70 14.36 14.73
N ASP A 210 5.88 14.99 13.59
CA ASP A 210 5.47 16.37 13.33
C ASP A 210 4.40 16.37 12.23
N PHE A 211 3.33 15.59 12.44
CA PHE A 211 2.17 15.51 11.56
C PHE A 211 0.94 16.05 12.28
N HIS A 212 0.37 17.14 11.77
CA HIS A 212 -0.77 17.84 12.34
C HIS A 212 -2.00 17.70 11.48
#